data_AF-A0A6P1VSV2-F1
#
_entry.id   AF-A0A6P1VSV2-F1
#
_cell.length_a   1.000
_cell.length_b   1.000
_cell.length_c   1.000
_cell.angle_alpha   90.00
_cell.angle_beta   90.00
_cell.angle_gamma   90.00
#
_symmetry.space_group_name_H-M   'P 1'
#
loop_
_entity.id
_entity.type
_entity.pdbx_description
1 polymer ?
#
loop_
_entity_poly.entity_id
_entity_poly.type
_entity_poly.pdbx_seq_one_letter_code
_entity_poly.pdbx_strand_id
1 'polypeptide(L)'
;MLKRSIFWLLVLTLMGCEPFDLERKNFPVCAKPSATIGFIIDELDVTFFLENAQGDIGIVGWDPGDGKGVNRIGTRVTYNYQKAGTYTVSIAIGNTCDDTYTTTRQITVSN
;
A
#
# COMPACT_ATOMS: atom_id res chain seq x y z
N MET A 1 -8.55 29.70 -66.32
CA MET A 1 -8.72 29.81 -64.86
C MET A 1 -9.39 28.54 -64.35
N LEU A 2 -9.05 28.06 -63.15
CA LEU A 2 -9.79 27.00 -62.43
C LEU A 2 -9.54 25.51 -62.75
N LYS A 3 -8.30 25.06 -63.05
CA LYS A 3 -8.02 23.59 -63.08
C LYS A 3 -6.71 23.11 -62.44
N ARG A 4 -5.82 24.00 -62.03
CA ARG A 4 -4.54 23.63 -61.38
C ARG A 4 -4.55 23.75 -59.85
N SER A 5 -5.47 24.53 -59.27
CA SER A 5 -5.54 24.76 -57.82
C SER A 5 -6.28 23.69 -57.01
N ILE A 6 -7.03 22.79 -57.67
CA ILE A 6 -7.81 21.75 -56.97
C ILE A 6 -6.92 20.54 -56.60
N PHE A 7 -5.85 20.29 -57.36
CA PHE A 7 -4.99 19.12 -57.13
C PHE A 7 -4.03 19.28 -55.94
N TRP A 8 -3.72 20.52 -55.54
CA TRP A 8 -2.91 20.80 -54.36
C TRP A 8 -3.70 20.79 -53.05
N LEU A 9 -5.02 21.03 -53.11
CA LEU A 9 -5.92 20.99 -51.95
C LEU A 9 -6.36 19.57 -51.56
N LEU A 10 -6.31 18.62 -52.50
CA LEU A 10 -6.77 17.24 -52.28
C LEU A 10 -5.68 16.30 -51.72
N VAL A 11 -4.41 16.71 -51.78
CA VAL A 11 -3.27 15.94 -51.24
C VAL A 11 -3.04 16.23 -49.75
N LEU A 12 -3.43 17.42 -49.27
CA LEU A 12 -3.23 17.83 -47.87
C LEU A 12 -4.21 17.18 -46.86
N THR A 13 -5.28 16.52 -47.33
CA THR A 13 -6.28 15.91 -46.44
C THR A 13 -6.01 14.45 -46.09
N LEU A 14 -5.00 13.81 -46.71
CA LEU A 14 -4.66 12.39 -46.47
C LEU A 14 -3.55 12.17 -45.43
N MET A 15 -2.93 13.23 -44.92
CA MET A 15 -1.87 13.13 -43.88
C MET A 15 -2.40 13.30 -42.44
N GLY A 16 -3.72 13.31 -42.25
CA GLY A 16 -4.35 13.59 -40.95
C GLY A 16 -4.79 12.39 -40.13
N CYS A 17 -4.46 11.16 -40.54
CA CYS A 17 -4.87 9.96 -39.81
C CYS A 17 -3.66 9.07 -39.50
N GLU A 18 -2.72 9.61 -38.71
CA GLU A 18 -1.88 8.72 -37.92
C GLU A 18 -2.79 8.09 -36.86
N PRO A 19 -2.98 6.76 -36.84
CA PRO A 19 -3.73 6.12 -35.78
C PRO A 19 -3.02 6.45 -34.48
N PHE A 20 -3.74 7.04 -33.54
CA PHE A 20 -3.23 7.33 -32.20
C PHE A 20 -2.80 5.99 -31.58
N ASP A 21 -1.51 5.66 -31.64
CA ASP A 21 -0.96 4.49 -30.98
C ASP A 21 -0.74 4.85 -29.52
N LEU A 22 -1.84 4.80 -28.77
CA LEU A 22 -1.79 4.91 -27.33
C LEU A 22 -1.05 3.68 -26.81
N GLU A 23 0.24 3.85 -26.50
CA GLU A 23 0.98 2.87 -25.71
C GLU A 23 0.10 2.49 -24.51
N ARG A 24 -0.30 1.22 -24.47
CA ARG A 24 -1.13 0.70 -23.38
C ARG A 24 -0.32 0.80 -22.10
N LYS A 25 -0.60 1.83 -21.29
CA LYS A 25 -0.01 1.97 -19.96
C LYS A 25 -0.45 0.79 -19.12
N ASN A 26 0.45 -0.15 -18.90
CA ASN A 26 0.18 -1.29 -18.05
C ASN A 26 0.24 -0.81 -16.60
N PHE A 27 -0.91 -0.79 -15.93
CA PHE A 27 -0.95 -0.49 -14.51
C PHE A 27 -0.46 -1.72 -13.72
N PRO A 28 0.30 -1.53 -12.63
CA PRO A 28 0.66 -2.62 -11.75
C PRO A 28 -0.60 -3.35 -11.28
N VAL A 29 -0.59 -4.67 -11.35
CA VAL A 29 -1.61 -5.51 -10.72
C VAL A 29 -1.02 -5.99 -9.40
N CYS A 30 -1.64 -5.60 -8.29
CA CYS A 30 -1.20 -6.04 -6.97
C CYS A 30 -2.04 -7.22 -6.47
N ALA A 31 -1.41 -8.09 -5.69
CA ALA A 31 -2.08 -9.04 -4.82
C ALA A 31 -2.42 -8.36 -3.48
N LYS A 32 -3.67 -8.50 -3.04
CA LYS A 32 -4.13 -7.92 -1.77
C LYS A 32 -3.24 -8.40 -0.60
N PRO A 33 -2.72 -7.50 0.24
CA PRO A 33 -1.90 -7.90 1.38
C PRO A 33 -2.70 -8.69 2.41
N SER A 34 -2.02 -9.59 3.12
CA SER A 34 -2.51 -10.17 4.37
C SER A 34 -1.34 -10.57 5.26
N ALA A 35 -1.53 -10.52 6.57
CA ALA A 35 -0.57 -11.00 7.55
C ALA A 35 -1.25 -11.22 8.89
N THR A 36 -0.61 -11.96 9.77
CA THR A 36 -0.94 -12.03 11.20
C THR A 36 0.05 -11.16 11.98
N ILE A 37 -0.36 -10.68 13.16
CA ILE A 37 0.53 -9.95 14.07
C ILE A 37 1.40 -10.96 14.80
N GLY A 38 2.71 -10.95 14.58
CA GLY A 38 3.71 -11.61 15.43
C GLY A 38 4.25 -10.63 16.49
N PHE A 39 4.66 -11.15 17.66
CA PHE A 39 5.23 -10.33 18.73
C PHE A 39 6.26 -11.08 19.58
N ILE A 40 7.20 -10.34 20.17
CA ILE A 40 8.13 -10.77 21.22
C ILE A 40 8.01 -9.77 22.37
N ILE A 41 7.90 -10.27 23.60
CA ILE A 41 7.80 -9.46 24.82
C ILE A 41 9.11 -9.57 25.59
N ASP A 42 9.68 -8.42 25.93
CA ASP A 42 10.81 -8.26 26.83
C ASP A 42 10.43 -7.20 27.87
N GLU A 43 9.90 -7.67 29.01
CA GLU A 43 9.26 -6.82 30.02
C GLU A 43 8.19 -5.89 29.39
N LEU A 44 8.44 -4.58 29.43
CA LEU A 44 7.58 -3.53 28.88
C LEU A 44 7.86 -3.20 27.41
N ASP A 45 8.92 -3.74 26.82
CA ASP A 45 9.26 -3.56 25.42
C ASP A 45 8.70 -4.72 24.58
N VAL A 46 7.80 -4.37 23.66
CA VAL A 46 7.19 -5.36 22.75
C VAL A 46 7.64 -5.08 21.33
N THR A 47 8.25 -6.09 20.71
CA THR A 47 8.62 -6.05 19.30
C THR A 47 7.55 -6.73 18.47
N PHE A 48 6.91 -5.96 17.60
CA PHE A 48 5.91 -6.41 16.65
C PHE A 48 6.53 -6.68 15.28
N PHE A 49 6.02 -7.67 14.57
CA PHE A 49 6.42 -7.98 13.19
C PHE A 49 5.30 -8.71 12.44
N LEU A 50 5.39 -8.73 11.11
CA LEU A 50 4.45 -9.49 10.28
C LEU A 50 4.75 -10.99 10.33
N GLU A 51 3.75 -11.80 10.67
CA GLU A 51 3.78 -13.26 10.62
C GLU A 51 2.89 -13.76 9.48
N ASN A 52 3.32 -14.78 8.73
CA ASN A 52 2.58 -15.32 7.58
C ASN A 52 2.15 -14.25 6.56
N ALA A 53 3.04 -13.30 6.27
CA ALA A 53 2.84 -12.25 5.29
C ALA A 53 2.62 -12.81 3.87
N GLN A 54 1.58 -12.34 3.17
CA GLN A 54 1.23 -12.71 1.80
C GLN A 54 0.75 -11.47 1.01
N GLY A 55 0.81 -11.55 -0.32
CA GLY A 55 0.46 -10.46 -1.22
C GLY A 55 1.51 -9.35 -1.25
N ASP A 56 1.17 -8.22 -1.88
CA ASP A 56 2.05 -7.07 -1.99
C ASP A 56 1.95 -6.19 -0.74
N ILE A 57 3.08 -6.01 -0.06
CA ILE A 57 3.17 -5.21 1.17
C ILE A 57 3.91 -3.92 0.87
N GLY A 58 3.22 -2.80 1.01
CA GLY A 58 3.81 -1.47 0.95
C GLY A 58 4.02 -0.91 2.36
N ILE A 59 3.09 -0.09 2.82
CA ILE A 59 3.15 0.56 4.13
C ILE A 59 2.52 -0.34 5.20
N VAL A 60 3.14 -0.40 6.37
CA VAL A 60 2.65 -1.15 7.53
C VAL A 60 2.58 -0.20 8.72
N GLY A 61 1.37 0.08 9.19
CA GLY A 61 1.10 0.86 10.38
C GLY A 61 0.68 -0.04 11.55
N TRP A 62 1.13 0.31 12.75
CA TRP A 62 0.81 -0.37 14.00
C TRP A 62 0.19 0.62 14.99
N ASP A 63 -0.93 0.23 15.59
CA ASP A 63 -1.50 0.84 16.79
C ASP A 63 -1.29 -0.14 17.96
N PRO A 64 -0.45 0.21 18.96
CA PRO A 64 -0.19 -0.62 20.13
C PRO A 64 -1.41 -0.82 21.07
N GLY A 65 -2.48 -0.03 20.90
CA GLY A 65 -3.71 -0.19 21.67
C GLY A 65 -3.68 0.36 23.09
N ASP A 66 -2.68 1.19 23.45
CA ASP A 66 -2.56 1.81 24.78
C ASP A 66 -3.27 3.17 24.90
N GLY A 67 -3.90 3.63 23.81
CA GLY A 67 -4.69 4.86 23.77
C GLY A 67 -3.88 6.16 23.71
N LYS A 68 -2.54 6.11 23.59
CA LYS A 68 -1.71 7.32 23.50
C LYS A 68 -1.66 7.96 22.11
N GLY A 69 -2.13 7.24 21.08
CA GLY A 69 -2.04 7.68 19.68
C GLY A 69 -0.62 7.68 19.11
N VAL A 70 0.32 6.98 19.77
CA VAL A 70 1.71 6.88 19.32
C VAL A 70 1.88 5.63 18.46
N ASN A 71 1.62 5.79 17.16
CA ASN A 71 1.70 4.69 16.20
C ASN A 71 3.14 4.39 15.75
N ARG A 72 3.35 3.23 15.13
CA ARG A 72 4.64 2.83 14.53
C ARG A 72 4.45 2.46 13.07
N ILE A 73 5.50 2.65 12.27
CA ILE A 73 5.52 2.31 10.85
C ILE A 73 6.71 1.40 10.58
N GLY A 74 6.49 0.31 9.85
CA GLY A 74 7.53 -0.64 9.45
C GLY A 74 7.07 -2.09 9.57
N THR A 75 7.78 -3.00 8.91
CA THR A 75 7.49 -4.46 8.95
C THR A 75 7.90 -5.12 10.26
N ARG A 76 8.78 -4.46 11.02
CA ARG A 76 9.21 -4.82 12.37
C ARG A 76 9.44 -3.55 13.18
N VAL A 77 8.82 -3.43 14.34
CA VAL A 77 8.86 -2.23 15.19
C VAL A 77 8.87 -2.61 16.66
N THR A 78 9.50 -1.80 17.51
CA THR A 78 9.46 -1.97 18.97
C THR A 78 8.65 -0.84 19.60
N TYR A 79 7.82 -1.18 20.58
CA TYR A 79 7.01 -0.25 21.34
C TYR A 79 7.14 -0.51 22.84
N ASN A 80 7.42 0.55 23.59
CA ASN A 80 7.52 0.51 25.04
C ASN A 80 6.14 0.83 25.67
N TYR A 81 5.59 -0.13 26.41
CA TYR A 81 4.39 0.07 27.22
C TYR A 81 4.75 0.66 28.57
N GLN A 82 3.95 1.61 29.07
CA GLN A 82 4.24 2.22 30.38
C GLN A 82 3.80 1.37 31.57
N LYS A 83 2.92 0.39 31.34
CA LYS A 83 2.31 -0.45 32.37
C LYS A 83 2.11 -1.85 31.82
N ALA A 84 2.24 -2.84 32.68
CA ALA A 84 1.74 -4.18 32.40
C ALA A 84 0.21 -4.14 32.22
N GLY A 85 -0.30 -4.96 31.31
CA GLY A 85 -1.71 -4.92 30.95
C GLY A 85 -2.02 -5.77 29.73
N THR A 86 -3.31 -5.86 29.42
CA THR A 86 -3.78 -6.49 28.19
C THR A 86 -4.15 -5.41 27.19
N TYR A 87 -3.61 -5.52 25.98
CA TYR A 87 -3.76 -4.52 24.92
C TYR A 87 -4.29 -5.17 23.64
N THR A 88 -5.17 -4.47 22.95
CA THR A 88 -5.64 -4.87 21.62
C THR A 88 -4.82 -4.12 20.59
N VAL A 89 -3.81 -4.79 20.04
CA VAL A 89 -2.95 -4.24 19.00
C VAL A 89 -3.66 -4.35 17.67
N SER A 90 -3.56 -3.32 16.83
CA SER A 90 -4.07 -3.37 15.46
C SER A 90 -2.97 -3.05 14.44
N ILE A 91 -3.07 -3.69 13.27
CA ILE A 91 -2.25 -3.35 12.11
C ILE A 91 -3.10 -2.93 10.94
N ALA A 92 -2.52 -2.03 10.14
CA ALA A 92 -3.00 -1.66 8.83
C ALA A 92 -1.85 -1.82 7.83
N ILE A 93 -2.08 -2.63 6.80
CA ILE A 93 -1.15 -2.87 5.70
C ILE A 93 -1.76 -2.28 4.44
N GLY A 94 -1.02 -1.43 3.74
CA GLY A 94 -1.38 -0.88 2.44
C GLY A 94 -0.39 -1.29 1.36
N ASN A 95 -0.80 -1.32 0.10
CA ASN A 95 0.08 -1.52 -1.04
C ASN A 95 0.01 -0.36 -2.04
N THR A 96 0.77 -0.45 -3.14
CA THR A 96 0.82 0.60 -4.18
C THR A 96 -0.42 0.67 -5.07
N CYS A 97 -1.31 -0.31 -4.96
CA CYS A 97 -2.60 -0.36 -5.69
C CYS A 97 -3.77 0.07 -4.80
N ASP A 98 -3.49 0.76 -3.68
CA ASP A 98 -4.47 1.21 -2.69
C ASP A 98 -5.26 0.07 -2.01
N ASP A 99 -4.82 -1.19 -2.14
CA ASP A 99 -5.39 -2.27 -1.34
C ASP A 99 -4.99 -2.08 0.12
N THR A 100 -5.94 -2.36 1.00
CA THR A 100 -5.73 -2.30 2.44
C THR A 100 -6.12 -3.62 3.11
N TYR A 101 -5.40 -3.94 4.18
CA TYR A 101 -5.67 -5.07 5.07
C TYR A 101 -5.49 -4.63 6.51
N THR A 102 -6.46 -4.98 7.36
CA THR A 102 -6.39 -4.71 8.78
C THR A 102 -6.63 -5.99 9.58
N THR A 103 -5.95 -6.12 10.71
CA THR A 103 -6.21 -7.19 11.66
C THR A 103 -5.82 -6.75 13.07
N THR A 104 -6.37 -7.43 14.07
CA THR A 104 -6.12 -7.14 15.48
C THR A 104 -5.64 -8.38 16.21
N ARG A 105 -4.90 -8.17 17.29
CA ARG A 105 -4.44 -9.24 18.19
C ARG A 105 -4.38 -8.71 19.62
N GLN A 106 -4.97 -9.47 20.54
CA GLN A 106 -4.85 -9.20 21.96
C GLN A 106 -3.52 -9.75 22.48
N ILE A 107 -2.77 -8.95 23.23
CA ILE A 107 -1.51 -9.33 23.87
C ILE A 107 -1.57 -9.02 25.37
N THR A 108 -0.80 -9.74 26.16
CA THR A 108 -0.62 -9.45 27.60
C THR A 108 0.83 -9.10 27.84
N VAL A 109 1.07 -7.85 28.24
CA VAL A 109 2.39 -7.29 28.56
C VAL A 109 2.60 -7.39 30.06
N SER A 110 3.74 -7.91 30.48
CA SER A 110 4.13 -8.12 31.87
C SER A 110 5.55 -7.64 32.10
N ASN A 111 5.81 -7.09 33.28
CA ASN A 111 7.16 -6.77 33.76
C ASN A 111 7.85 -8.02 34.31
#